data_AF-A0A354BMS8-F1
#
_entry.id   AF-A0A354BMS8-F1
#
_cell.length_a   1.000
_cell.length_b   1.000
_cell.length_c   1.000
_cell.angle_alpha   90.00
_cell.angle_beta   90.00
_cell.angle_gamma   90.00
#
_symmetry.space_group_name_H-M   'P 1'
#
loop_
_entity.id
_entity.type
_entity.pdbx_description
1 polymer ?
#
loop_
_entity_poly.entity_id
_entity_poly.type
_entity_poly.pdbx_seq_one_letter_code
_entity_poly.pdbx_strand_id
1 'polypeptide(L)'
;MELGSDGWLLEVRPEGKVLCQYGVSLEEVMALMSDGTPEDLGTDEVAKQAKYFLQPAVSRYRALLLQSGFVEETEMTDEFVAVTFARAADFRDRIKLEDLLRWCRKHIGKIS
;
A
#
# COMPACT_ATOMS: atom_id res chain seq x y z
N MET A 1 9.28 3.04 -5.66
CA MET A 1 10.51 2.47 -5.03
C MET A 1 10.06 1.62 -3.86
N GLU A 2 10.57 0.40 -3.70
CA GLU A 2 10.18 -0.46 -2.60
C GLU A 2 10.58 0.11 -1.23
N LEU A 3 9.67 -0.03 -0.27
CA LEU A 3 9.85 0.25 1.15
C LEU A 3 10.16 -1.10 1.85
N GLY A 4 11.39 -1.58 1.68
CA GLY A 4 11.86 -2.80 2.35
C GLY A 4 11.33 -4.10 1.73
N SER A 5 11.48 -5.20 2.47
CA SER A 5 11.16 -6.57 2.05
C SER A 5 9.68 -6.93 2.11
N ASP A 6 8.85 -6.11 2.75
CA ASP A 6 7.49 -6.49 3.09
C ASP A 6 6.49 -6.26 1.94
N GLY A 7 6.89 -5.70 0.79
CA GLY A 7 5.97 -5.43 -0.33
C GLY A 7 5.32 -4.04 -0.31
N TRP A 8 5.78 -3.15 0.58
CA TRP A 8 5.37 -1.75 0.56
C TRP A 8 6.05 -0.97 -0.57
N LEU A 9 5.35 0.00 -1.15
CA LEU A 9 5.85 0.90 -2.19
C LEU A 9 5.82 2.35 -1.68
N LEU A 10 6.93 3.09 -1.89
CA LEU A 10 6.99 4.55 -1.79
C LEU A 10 6.92 5.15 -3.18
N GLU A 11 5.95 6.04 -3.37
CA GLU A 11 5.77 6.78 -4.61
C GLU A 11 5.68 8.28 -4.33
N VAL A 12 6.21 9.08 -5.25
CA VAL A 12 6.01 10.53 -5.29
C VAL A 12 5.24 10.82 -6.56
N ARG A 13 4.03 11.33 -6.42
CA ARG A 13 3.14 11.60 -7.54
C ARG A 13 3.23 13.06 -8.00
N PRO A 14 3.17 13.35 -9.32
CA PRO A 14 3.34 14.70 -9.87
C PRO A 14 2.40 15.76 -9.29
N GLU A 15 1.21 15.38 -8.82
CA GLU A 15 0.22 16.25 -8.19
C GLU A 15 0.57 16.72 -6.77
N GLY A 16 1.80 16.48 -6.30
CA GLY A 16 2.25 16.95 -5.00
C GLY A 16 1.88 16.01 -3.86
N LYS A 17 1.89 14.69 -4.10
CA LYS A 17 1.61 13.67 -3.08
C LYS A 17 2.78 12.72 -2.89
N VAL A 18 2.97 12.28 -1.65
CA VAL A 18 3.80 11.13 -1.28
C VAL A 18 2.88 10.01 -0.84
N LEU A 19 3.07 8.82 -1.42
CA LEU A 19 2.25 7.64 -1.16
C LEU A 19 3.08 6.54 -0.51
N CYS A 20 2.58 5.94 0.58
CA CYS A 20 3.03 4.64 1.06
C CYS A 20 1.92 3.63 0.76
N GLN A 21 2.17 2.70 -0.14
CA GLN A 21 1.17 1.76 -0.65
C GLN A 21 1.54 0.34 -0.30
N TYR A 22 0.54 -0.48 0.00
CA TYR A 22 0.67 -1.93 0.15
C TYR A 22 -0.44 -2.59 -0.67
N GLY A 23 -0.08 -3.45 -1.61
CA GLY A 23 -1.03 -4.04 -2.54
C GLY A 23 -0.71 -5.50 -2.86
N VAL A 24 -1.72 -6.19 -3.38
CA VAL A 24 -1.62 -7.55 -3.90
C VAL A 24 -2.27 -7.64 -5.27
N SER A 25 -1.73 -8.52 -6.10
CA SER A 25 -2.36 -8.87 -7.37
C SER A 25 -3.63 -9.67 -7.13
N LEU A 26 -4.70 -9.38 -7.88
CA LEU A 26 -5.91 -10.20 -7.84
C LEU A 26 -5.63 -11.63 -8.34
N GLU A 27 -4.67 -11.82 -9.25
CA GLU A 27 -4.21 -13.14 -9.71
C GLU A 27 -3.59 -13.95 -8.56
N GLU A 28 -2.76 -13.32 -7.72
CA GLU A 28 -2.15 -13.98 -6.56
C GLU A 28 -3.21 -14.38 -5.53
N VAL A 29 -4.22 -13.53 -5.30
CA VAL A 29 -5.33 -13.84 -4.40
C VAL A 29 -6.16 -15.00 -4.95
N MET A 30 -6.48 -15.00 -6.25
CA MET A 30 -7.18 -16.11 -6.89
C MET A 30 -6.39 -17.42 -6.80
N ALA A 31 -5.09 -17.39 -7.07
CA ALA A 31 -4.22 -18.56 -6.95
C ALA A 31 -4.17 -19.11 -5.52
N LEU A 32 -4.17 -18.23 -4.51
CA LEU A 32 -4.20 -18.62 -3.10
C LEU A 32 -5.55 -19.24 -2.70
N MET A 33 -6.66 -18.70 -3.22
CA MET A 33 -8.00 -19.17 -2.89
C MET A 33 -8.38 -20.47 -3.59
N SER A 34 -7.85 -20.72 -4.79
CA SER A 34 -8.28 -21.83 -5.63
C SER A 34 -7.73 -23.20 -5.19
N ASP A 35 -6.72 -23.30 -4.32
CA ASP A 35 -6.02 -24.55 -3.95
C ASP A 35 -5.71 -25.47 -5.16
N GLY A 36 -5.47 -24.87 -6.35
CA GLY A 36 -5.25 -25.58 -7.60
C GLY A 36 -6.51 -26.10 -8.33
N THR A 37 -7.71 -25.73 -7.88
CA THR A 37 -8.99 -26.03 -8.54
C THR A 37 -9.50 -24.84 -9.36
N PRO A 38 -9.99 -25.03 -10.59
CA PRO A 38 -10.50 -23.95 -11.41
C PRO A 38 -11.92 -23.56 -10.95
N GLU A 39 -12.03 -22.97 -9.76
CA GLU A 39 -13.27 -22.38 -9.27
C GLU A 39 -13.34 -20.92 -9.74
N ASP A 40 -14.40 -20.57 -10.47
CA ASP A 40 -14.63 -19.22 -10.97
C ASP A 40 -15.12 -18.33 -9.81
N LEU A 41 -14.16 -17.71 -9.12
CA LEU A 41 -14.44 -16.78 -8.04
C LEU A 41 -14.84 -15.42 -8.65
N GLY A 42 -16.05 -14.96 -8.32
CA GLY A 42 -16.49 -13.62 -8.75
C GLY A 42 -15.57 -12.52 -8.20
N THR A 43 -15.33 -11.48 -9.02
CA THR A 43 -14.43 -10.34 -8.72
C THR A 43 -14.69 -9.71 -7.36
N ASP A 44 -15.95 -9.63 -6.93
CA ASP A 44 -16.33 -9.06 -5.62
C ASP A 44 -15.81 -9.89 -4.44
N GLU A 45 -15.82 -11.23 -4.55
CA GLU A 45 -15.33 -12.11 -3.50
C GLU A 45 -13.80 -12.07 -3.45
N VAL A 46 -13.12 -12.07 -4.61
CA VAL A 46 -11.66 -11.91 -4.69
C VAL A 46 -11.23 -10.57 -4.09
N ALA A 47 -11.92 -9.47 -4.44
CA ALA A 47 -11.62 -8.15 -3.90
C ALA A 47 -11.81 -8.07 -2.38
N LYS A 48 -12.84 -8.75 -1.85
CA LYS A 48 -13.07 -8.84 -0.41
C LYS A 48 -11.96 -9.62 0.28
N GLN A 49 -11.53 -10.76 -0.28
CA GLN A 49 -10.41 -11.53 0.26
C GLN A 49 -9.09 -10.78 0.18
N ALA A 50 -8.84 -10.06 -0.91
CA ALA A 50 -7.68 -9.19 -1.05
C ALA A 50 -7.65 -8.14 0.08
N LYS A 51 -8.76 -7.47 0.37
CA LYS A 51 -8.85 -6.53 1.49
C LYS A 51 -8.54 -7.17 2.84
N TYR A 52 -9.04 -8.39 3.10
CA TYR A 52 -8.71 -9.13 4.32
C TYR A 52 -7.23 -9.50 4.39
N PHE A 53 -6.63 -9.88 3.28
CA PHE A 53 -5.21 -10.21 3.18
C PHE A 53 -4.30 -9.01 3.46
N LEU A 54 -4.69 -7.81 3.01
CA LEU A 54 -3.92 -6.58 3.21
C LEU A 54 -3.99 -6.07 4.67
N GLN A 55 -5.08 -6.36 5.41
CA GLN A 55 -5.33 -5.79 6.75
C GLN A 55 -4.18 -6.02 7.76
N PRO A 56 -3.60 -7.23 7.92
CA PRO A 56 -2.52 -7.47 8.86
C PRO A 56 -1.28 -6.60 8.58
N ALA A 57 -0.85 -6.53 7.32
CA ALA A 57 0.33 -5.77 6.92
C ALA A 57 0.14 -4.26 7.13
N VAL A 58 -1.07 -3.76 6.82
CA VAL A 58 -1.42 -2.35 6.98
C VAL A 58 -1.61 -1.96 8.45
N SER A 59 -2.28 -2.80 9.25
CA SER A 59 -2.62 -2.49 10.64
C SER A 59 -1.40 -2.18 11.49
N ARG A 60 -0.25 -2.81 11.20
CA ARG A 60 1.03 -2.56 11.88
C ARG A 60 1.48 -1.09 11.78
N TYR A 61 1.21 -0.43 10.66
CA TYR A 61 1.71 0.92 10.37
C TYR A 61 0.61 1.99 10.32
N ARG A 62 -0.67 1.58 10.28
CA ARG A 62 -1.83 2.45 10.12
C ARG A 62 -1.84 3.62 11.10
N ALA A 63 -1.71 3.35 12.40
CA ALA A 63 -1.72 4.39 13.42
C ALA A 63 -0.56 5.40 13.24
N LEU A 64 0.64 4.91 12.92
CA LEU A 64 1.82 5.73 12.70
C LEU A 64 1.64 6.67 11.50
N LEU A 65 1.13 6.14 10.38
CA LEU A 65 0.92 6.90 9.15
C LEU A 65 -0.17 7.96 9.33
N LEU A 66 -1.31 7.60 9.91
CA LEU A 66 -2.41 8.53 10.17
C LEU A 66 -1.98 9.68 11.11
N GLN A 67 -1.28 9.36 12.20
CA GLN A 67 -0.75 10.39 13.13
C GLN A 67 0.30 11.28 12.48
N SER A 68 0.97 10.80 11.44
CA SER A 68 1.96 11.56 10.65
C SER A 68 1.34 12.39 9.53
N GLY A 69 0.00 12.47 9.47
CA GLY A 69 -0.73 13.31 8.52
C GLY A 69 -0.95 12.67 7.16
N PHE A 70 -0.81 11.34 7.04
CA PHE A 70 -1.31 10.62 5.88
C PHE A 70 -2.82 10.40 6.00
N VAL A 71 -3.48 10.32 4.85
CA VAL A 71 -4.87 9.90 4.69
C VAL A 71 -4.87 8.52 4.06
N GLU A 72 -5.66 7.62 4.61
CA GLU A 72 -5.80 6.27 4.07
C GLU A 72 -6.90 6.21 3.02
N GLU A 73 -6.57 5.58 1.90
CA GLU A 73 -7.45 5.35 0.77
C GLU A 73 -7.29 3.87 0.35
N THR A 74 -8.33 3.30 -0.26
CA THR A 74 -8.24 1.97 -0.88
C THR A 74 -8.38 2.14 -2.38
N GLU A 75 -7.41 1.61 -3.11
CA GLU A 75 -7.40 1.57 -4.57
C GLU A 75 -7.72 0.15 -5.01
N MET A 76 -8.63 0.03 -5.98
CA MET A 76 -9.08 -1.25 -6.51
C MET A 76 -9.24 -1.10 -8.01
N THR A 77 -8.58 -1.98 -8.75
CA THR A 77 -8.70 -2.12 -10.20
C THR A 77 -9.01 -3.57 -10.54
N ASP A 78 -9.16 -3.87 -11.82
CA ASP A 78 -9.32 -5.26 -12.29
C ASP A 78 -8.01 -6.08 -12.17
N GLU A 79 -6.89 -5.43 -11.82
CA GLU A 79 -5.57 -6.06 -11.72
C GLU A 79 -5.11 -6.24 -10.26
N PHE A 80 -5.41 -5.29 -9.38
CA PHE A 80 -4.89 -5.29 -8.01
C PHE A 80 -5.84 -4.62 -7.01
N VAL A 81 -5.58 -4.91 -5.74
CA VAL A 81 -6.14 -4.16 -4.59
C VAL A 81 -4.99 -3.64 -3.75
N ALA A 82 -5.05 -2.36 -3.39
CA ALA A 82 -4.05 -1.73 -2.55
C ALA A 82 -4.66 -0.82 -1.50
N VAL A 83 -4.01 -0.77 -0.34
CA VAL A 83 -4.22 0.30 0.64
C VAL A 83 -3.12 1.33 0.47
N THR A 84 -3.53 2.58 0.28
CA THR A 84 -2.65 3.70 0.01
C THR A 84 -2.77 4.71 1.14
N PHE A 85 -1.63 5.08 1.72
CA PHE A 85 -1.53 6.22 2.62
C PHE A 85 -0.95 7.39 1.85
N ALA A 86 -1.76 8.41 1.61
CA ALA A 86 -1.40 9.60 0.85
C ALA A 86 -1.18 10.82 1.74
N ARG A 87 -0.11 11.57 1.50
CA ARG A 87 0.14 12.85 2.16
C ARG A 87 0.59 13.89 1.16
N ALA A 88 0.02 15.09 1.25
CA ALA A 88 0.45 16.23 0.43
C ALA A 88 1.89 16.63 0.79
N ALA A 89 2.68 17.00 -0.23
CA ALA A 89 4.04 17.46 -0.09
C ALA A 89 4.31 18.65 -1.02
N ASP A 90 5.01 19.68 -0.51
CA ASP A 90 5.42 20.82 -1.33
C ASP A 90 6.75 20.49 -2.04
N PHE A 91 6.70 20.33 -3.35
CA PHE A 91 7.90 20.00 -4.14
C PHE A 91 8.88 21.16 -4.31
N ARG A 92 8.46 22.38 -3.94
CA ARG A 92 9.36 23.54 -3.87
C ARG A 92 10.21 23.53 -2.61
N ASP A 93 9.73 22.85 -1.55
CA ASP A 93 10.48 22.64 -0.30
C ASP A 93 11.16 21.27 -0.32
N ARG A 94 12.24 21.20 -1.09
CA ARG A 94 12.98 19.95 -1.32
C ARG A 94 13.47 19.30 -0.02
N ILE A 95 13.87 20.10 0.98
CA ILE A 95 14.36 19.58 2.26
C ILE A 95 13.25 18.83 2.98
N LYS A 96 12.05 19.42 3.10
CA LYS A 96 10.91 18.74 3.73
C LYS A 96 10.46 17.50 2.97
N LEU A 97 10.49 17.55 1.63
CA LEU A 97 10.18 16.37 0.82
C LEU A 97 11.18 15.23 1.09
N GLU A 98 12.49 15.52 1.05
CA GLU A 98 13.52 14.52 1.33
C GLU A 98 13.44 13.97 2.76
N ASP A 99 13.14 14.83 3.74
CA ASP A 99 12.93 14.40 5.13
C ASP A 99 11.71 13.48 5.27
N LEU A 100 10.61 13.78 4.59
CA LEU A 100 9.42 12.92 4.55
C LEU A 100 9.75 11.56 3.92
N LEU A 101 10.43 11.53 2.78
CA LEU A 101 10.81 10.28 2.11
C LEU A 101 11.75 9.44 2.98
N ARG A 102 12.72 10.08 3.64
CA ARG A 102 13.63 9.42 4.59
C ARG A 102 12.87 8.86 5.79
N TRP A 103 11.90 9.62 6.31
CA TRP A 103 11.04 9.18 7.41
C TRP A 103 10.22 7.94 7.02
N CYS A 104 9.60 7.93 5.83
CA CYS A 104 8.83 6.77 5.36
C CYS A 104 9.71 5.52 5.25
N ARG A 105 10.89 5.64 4.63
CA ARG A 105 11.86 4.54 4.51
C ARG A 105 12.31 4.01 5.87
N LYS A 106 12.52 4.90 6.84
CA LYS A 106 13.00 4.54 8.17
C LYS A 106 11.96 3.78 9.00
N HIS A 107 10.67 4.08 8.85
CA HIS A 107 9.63 3.53 9.73
C HIS A 107 8.74 2.47 9.08
N ILE A 108 8.57 2.52 7.75
CA ILE A 108 7.75 1.56 7.01
C ILE A 108 8.64 0.48 6.40
N GLY A 109 9.76 0.88 5.79
CA GLY A 109 10.68 -0.05 5.11
C GLY A 109 11.66 -0.81 6.01
N LYS A 110 11.46 -0.79 7.34
CA LYS A 110 12.34 -1.50 8.27
C LYS A 110 11.89 -2.93 8.52
N ILE A 111 12.71 -3.83 8.00
CA ILE A 111 12.89 -5.23 8.36
C ILE A 111 12.83 -5.39 9.90
N SER A 112 12.01 -6.33 10.38
CA SER A 112 12.41 -7.16 11.52
C SER A 112 12.73 -8.55 11.00
#